data_AF-A0A2I0SBZ7-F1
#
_entry.id   AF-A0A2I0SBZ7-F1
#
_cell.length_a   1.000
_cell.length_b   1.000
_cell.length_c   1.000
_cell.angle_alpha   90.00
_cell.angle_beta   90.00
_cell.angle_gamma   90.00
#
_symmetry.space_group_name_H-M   'P 1'
#
loop_
_entity.id
_entity.type
_entity.pdbx_description
1 polymer ?
#
loop_
_entity_poly.entity_id
_entity_poly.type
_entity_poly.pdbx_seq_one_letter_code
_entity_poly.pdbx_strand_id
1 'polypeptide(L)'
;TFSFTDAPSVEGDAKYTVSYAGDGGHAPASASRTVSVARNATTITVSAPATVNLGKSLTVTGKAVSADALPAGTVLTVKRTDPGASSAKTLAPVKTKADGTFSFTDAPSVEGDAKYTVSYAGDATRLAGSGSDTVTVSRAATTLSLNNNGTVYSYDKDVTFTAHLGSTYKSRTVEIWANPYGSDKPDKLLKKGTVNSSGNLSAVVDMKRDTTITAVFAGDARTAPKTVKVTAYAKVNVSTSVAKYYKTGRIGSGSTTYYWYRKNVGPVFTTTMSYYPGRKHRLDIDVYIDGEWQRGYEKFFKLNSDGKSVIDLGASDEAGLRVRVRSAYINGSSGDDVNSTTYSSWKYLYFTN
;
A
#
# COMPACT_ATOMS: atom_id res chain seq x y z
N THR A 1 -30.91 35.13 71.45
CA THR A 1 -30.44 34.59 70.16
C THR A 1 -30.75 33.11 70.14
N PHE A 2 -31.25 32.58 69.03
CA PHE A 2 -31.50 31.14 68.87
C PHE A 2 -30.66 30.62 67.71
N SER A 3 -30.34 29.33 67.73
CA SER A 3 -29.61 28.65 66.67
C SER A 3 -30.19 27.25 66.48
N PHE A 4 -30.34 26.83 65.23
CA PHE A 4 -30.63 25.45 64.86
C PHE A 4 -29.70 25.07 63.70
N THR A 5 -29.51 23.76 63.52
CA THR A 5 -28.77 23.21 62.38
C THR A 5 -29.72 22.36 61.57
N ASP A 6 -29.72 22.55 60.26
CA ASP A 6 -30.48 21.74 59.31
C ASP A 6 -29.57 21.40 58.12
N ALA A 7 -29.76 20.20 57.56
CA ALA A 7 -29.03 19.69 56.40
C ALA A 7 -30.04 19.25 55.35
N PRO A 8 -30.59 20.19 54.55
CA PRO A 8 -31.62 19.89 53.56
C PRO A 8 -31.17 18.79 52.60
N SER A 9 -31.99 17.75 52.45
CA SER A 9 -31.71 16.61 51.57
C SER A 9 -32.31 16.73 50.17
N VAL A 10 -32.95 17.86 49.86
CA VAL A 10 -33.66 18.11 48.60
C VAL A 10 -33.14 19.41 47.99
N GLU A 11 -32.88 19.36 46.69
CA GLU A 11 -32.50 20.51 45.88
C GLU A 11 -33.64 21.55 45.82
N GLY A 12 -33.29 22.84 45.88
CA GLY A 12 -34.23 23.94 45.82
C GLY A 12 -34.16 24.88 47.02
N ASP A 13 -35.18 25.73 47.15
CA ASP A 13 -35.22 26.76 48.18
C ASP A 13 -35.79 26.21 49.49
N ALA A 14 -34.94 26.14 50.51
CA ALA A 14 -35.34 25.87 51.88
C ALA A 14 -35.74 27.18 52.56
N LYS A 15 -37.03 27.40 52.81
CA LYS A 15 -37.55 28.57 53.52
C LYS A 15 -37.71 28.27 55.01
N TYR A 16 -36.87 28.89 55.83
CA TYR A 16 -36.95 28.85 57.29
C TYR A 16 -37.78 30.01 57.78
N THR A 17 -38.77 29.76 58.63
CA THR A 17 -39.60 30.81 59.23
C THR A 17 -39.59 30.64 60.74
N VAL A 18 -39.32 31.75 61.43
CA VAL A 18 -39.37 31.82 62.89
C VAL A 18 -40.48 32.78 63.25
N SER A 19 -41.41 32.30 64.07
CA SER A 19 -42.57 33.05 64.52
C SER A 19 -42.60 33.11 66.04
N TYR A 20 -42.98 34.28 66.55
CA TYR A 20 -43.29 34.56 67.93
C TYR A 20 -44.76 34.92 68.01
N ALA A 21 -45.53 34.20 68.83
CA ALA A 21 -46.99 34.31 68.88
C ALA A 21 -47.51 35.60 69.56
N GLY A 22 -46.63 36.43 70.11
CA GLY A 22 -47.00 37.59 70.94
C GLY A 22 -47.16 37.21 72.41
N ASP A 23 -47.18 38.23 73.28
CA ASP A 23 -47.53 38.12 74.70
C ASP A 23 -48.31 39.35 75.18
N GLY A 24 -48.57 39.44 76.49
CA GLY A 24 -49.37 40.52 77.09
C GLY A 24 -48.79 41.94 76.93
N GLY A 25 -47.54 42.08 76.46
CA GLY A 25 -46.91 43.37 76.17
C GLY A 25 -46.35 43.50 74.74
N HIS A 26 -46.35 42.45 73.93
CA HIS A 26 -45.71 42.42 72.62
C HIS A 26 -46.59 41.77 71.54
N ALA A 27 -46.68 42.41 70.38
CA ALA A 27 -47.41 41.86 69.23
C ALA A 27 -46.72 40.59 68.66
N PRO A 28 -47.48 39.70 67.99
CA PRO A 28 -46.89 38.59 67.24
C PRO A 28 -45.92 39.08 66.16
N ALA A 29 -44.85 38.35 65.94
CA ALA A 29 -43.84 38.67 64.93
C ALA A 29 -43.39 37.42 64.17
N SER A 30 -42.96 37.59 62.92
CA SER A 30 -42.33 36.50 62.17
C SER A 30 -41.23 37.02 61.26
N ALA A 31 -40.23 36.19 61.00
CA ALA A 31 -39.18 36.44 60.03
C ALA A 31 -38.90 35.16 59.25
N SER A 32 -38.67 35.30 57.94
CA SER A 32 -38.29 34.18 57.08
C SER A 32 -36.93 34.41 56.43
N ARG A 33 -36.20 33.33 56.18
CA ARG A 33 -34.98 33.31 55.37
C ARG A 33 -35.02 32.12 54.42
N THR A 34 -34.72 32.36 53.16
CA THR A 34 -34.56 31.30 52.15
C THR A 34 -33.08 30.97 51.97
N VAL A 35 -32.76 29.68 51.88
CA VAL A 35 -31.44 29.15 51.54
C VAL A 35 -31.59 28.26 50.32
N SER A 36 -30.88 28.58 49.24
CA SER A 36 -30.88 27.74 48.04
C SER A 36 -29.92 26.56 48.24
N VAL A 37 -30.45 25.34 48.05
CA VAL A 37 -29.74 24.07 48.19
C VAL A 37 -29.46 23.53 46.80
N ALA A 38 -28.17 23.37 46.45
CA ALA A 38 -27.74 22.84 45.17
C ALA A 38 -27.01 21.51 45.34
N ARG A 39 -27.16 20.60 44.37
CA ARG A 39 -26.39 19.35 44.31
C ARG A 39 -25.00 19.59 43.71
N ASN A 40 -24.02 18.83 44.18
CA ASN A 40 -22.66 18.91 43.67
C ASN A 40 -22.58 18.34 42.25
N ALA A 41 -21.94 19.07 41.33
CA ALA A 41 -21.69 18.57 39.99
C ALA A 41 -20.80 17.32 40.02
N THR A 42 -21.03 16.37 39.09
CA THR A 42 -20.16 15.20 38.90
C THR A 42 -19.45 15.31 37.55
N THR A 43 -18.12 15.31 37.57
CA THR A 43 -17.28 15.25 36.38
C THR A 43 -16.76 13.84 36.20
N ILE A 44 -16.87 13.29 34.99
CA ILE A 44 -16.32 11.99 34.64
C ILE A 44 -15.29 12.19 33.53
N THR A 45 -14.06 11.74 33.77
CA THR A 45 -13.04 11.62 32.73
C THR A 45 -12.93 10.16 32.29
N VAL A 46 -12.78 9.95 30.99
CA VAL A 46 -12.60 8.62 30.39
C VAL A 46 -11.31 8.68 29.56
N SER A 47 -10.53 7.61 29.61
CA SER A 47 -9.31 7.44 28.85
C SER A 47 -9.29 6.03 28.25
N ALA A 48 -9.43 5.98 26.93
CA ALA A 48 -9.25 4.80 26.11
C ALA A 48 -7.87 4.85 25.41
N PRO A 49 -7.29 3.71 25.02
CA PRO A 49 -6.13 3.71 24.14
C PRO A 49 -6.48 4.37 22.81
N ALA A 50 -5.51 4.99 22.16
CA ALA A 50 -5.74 5.63 20.85
C ALA A 50 -6.15 4.62 19.76
N THR A 51 -5.57 3.41 19.77
CA THR A 51 -5.84 2.37 18.77
C THR A 51 -5.93 0.98 19.38
N VAL A 52 -6.68 0.09 18.72
CA VAL A 52 -6.74 -1.34 19.04
C VAL A 52 -7.01 -2.16 17.78
N ASN A 53 -6.47 -3.38 17.72
CA ASN A 53 -6.80 -4.31 16.64
C ASN A 53 -8.18 -4.96 16.87
N LEU A 54 -8.94 -5.17 15.80
CA LEU A 54 -10.28 -5.75 15.83
C LEU A 54 -10.31 -7.09 16.59
N GLY A 55 -11.21 -7.17 17.57
CA GLY A 55 -11.40 -8.35 18.43
C GLY A 55 -10.27 -8.58 19.45
N LYS A 56 -9.34 -7.63 19.64
CA LYS A 56 -8.39 -7.64 20.74
C LYS A 56 -8.95 -6.85 21.92
N SER A 57 -8.54 -7.27 23.13
CA SER A 57 -8.94 -6.61 24.36
C SER A 57 -8.21 -5.27 24.52
N LEU A 58 -8.95 -4.26 24.95
CA LEU A 58 -8.44 -2.97 25.41
C LEU A 58 -8.90 -2.73 26.84
N THR A 59 -8.20 -1.85 27.54
CA THR A 59 -8.57 -1.38 28.88
C THR A 59 -8.93 0.09 28.80
N VAL A 60 -10.15 0.44 29.21
CA VAL A 60 -10.56 1.83 29.43
C VAL A 60 -10.41 2.14 30.91
N THR A 61 -9.93 3.34 31.21
CA THR A 61 -9.80 3.85 32.57
C THR A 61 -10.49 5.19 32.68
N GLY A 62 -10.71 5.65 33.91
CA GLY A 62 -11.27 6.97 34.13
C GLY A 62 -11.43 7.29 35.61
N LYS A 63 -11.99 8.47 35.86
CA LYS A 63 -12.22 8.97 37.21
C LYS A 63 -13.53 9.74 37.28
N ALA A 64 -14.33 9.47 38.29
CA ALA A 64 -15.51 10.24 38.65
C ALA A 64 -15.17 11.13 39.86
N VAL A 65 -15.44 12.42 39.75
CA VAL A 65 -15.14 13.41 40.80
C VAL A 65 -16.36 14.29 41.02
N SER A 66 -16.62 14.64 42.27
CA SER A 66 -17.59 15.65 42.69
C SER A 66 -16.98 16.44 43.85
N ALA A 67 -17.62 17.55 44.27
CA ALA A 67 -17.11 18.36 45.38
C ALA A 67 -17.01 17.54 46.69
N ASP A 68 -18.00 16.68 46.94
CA ASP A 68 -17.92 15.63 47.96
C ASP A 68 -17.53 14.29 47.32
N ALA A 69 -16.58 13.58 47.95
CA ALA A 69 -16.06 12.29 47.46
C ALA A 69 -17.19 11.30 47.14
N LEU A 70 -17.14 10.66 45.97
CA LEU A 70 -18.09 9.60 45.64
C LEU A 70 -17.81 8.37 46.53
N PRO A 71 -18.85 7.72 47.09
CA PRO A 71 -18.66 6.48 47.81
C PRO A 71 -17.93 5.42 46.98
N ALA A 72 -17.10 4.62 47.63
CA ALA A 72 -16.52 3.44 46.99
C ALA A 72 -17.66 2.49 46.57
N GLY A 73 -17.56 1.93 45.36
CA GLY A 73 -18.59 1.05 44.84
C GLY A 73 -19.72 1.74 44.09
N THR A 74 -19.69 3.06 43.91
CA THR A 74 -20.68 3.78 43.08
C THR A 74 -20.72 3.18 41.68
N VAL A 75 -21.93 2.82 41.24
CA VAL A 75 -22.16 2.16 39.95
C VAL A 75 -22.22 3.19 38.83
N LEU A 76 -21.40 2.97 37.79
CA LEU A 76 -21.37 3.77 36.57
C LEU A 76 -21.89 2.93 35.40
N THR A 77 -22.69 3.56 34.55
CA THR A 77 -23.17 2.95 33.30
C THR A 77 -22.11 3.12 32.23
N VAL A 78 -21.83 2.05 31.48
CA VAL A 78 -20.87 2.06 30.37
C VAL A 78 -21.60 1.73 29.08
N LYS A 79 -21.42 2.59 28.06
CA LYS A 79 -21.95 2.36 26.71
C LYS A 79 -20.85 2.53 25.67
N ARG A 80 -20.88 1.71 24.62
CA ARG A 80 -20.03 1.83 23.43
C ARG A 80 -20.87 2.14 22.22
N THR A 81 -20.50 3.17 21.46
CA THR A 81 -21.09 3.47 20.16
C THR A 81 -20.08 3.12 19.08
N ASP A 82 -20.40 2.13 18.26
CA ASP A 82 -19.58 1.70 17.13
C ASP A 82 -19.89 2.54 15.87
N PRO A 83 -18.96 2.62 14.90
CA PRO A 83 -19.20 3.31 13.63
C PRO A 83 -20.45 2.81 12.92
N GLY A 84 -21.29 3.74 12.45
CA GLY A 84 -22.52 3.42 11.74
C GLY A 84 -23.64 2.81 12.58
N ALA A 85 -23.45 2.63 13.89
CA ALA A 85 -24.49 2.13 14.78
C ALA A 85 -25.57 3.20 15.04
N SER A 86 -26.84 2.82 14.93
CA SER A 86 -27.99 3.68 15.27
C SER A 86 -28.21 3.83 16.77
N SER A 87 -27.61 2.94 17.58
CA SER A 87 -27.71 2.97 19.04
C SER A 87 -26.44 2.44 19.70
N ALA A 88 -26.18 2.91 20.91
CA ALA A 88 -25.03 2.49 21.70
C ALA A 88 -25.28 1.12 22.36
N LYS A 89 -24.28 0.25 22.32
CA LYS A 89 -24.26 -1.04 23.03
C LYS A 89 -23.97 -0.80 24.52
N THR A 90 -24.87 -1.22 25.39
CA THR A 90 -24.62 -1.25 26.85
C THR A 90 -23.60 -2.35 27.17
N LEU A 91 -22.56 -1.98 27.92
CA LEU A 91 -21.57 -2.90 28.46
C LEU A 91 -21.85 -3.18 29.94
N ALA A 92 -21.08 -4.09 30.53
CA ALA A 92 -21.17 -4.34 31.97
C ALA A 92 -20.90 -3.03 32.74
N PRO A 93 -21.70 -2.70 33.76
CA PRO A 93 -21.47 -1.51 34.57
C PRO A 93 -20.15 -1.65 35.34
N VAL A 94 -19.52 -0.52 35.62
CA VAL A 94 -18.26 -0.46 36.38
C VAL A 94 -18.49 0.23 37.73
N LYS A 95 -17.71 -0.14 38.74
CA LYS A 95 -17.77 0.48 40.06
C LYS A 95 -16.55 1.37 40.30
N THR A 96 -16.75 2.50 40.97
CA THR A 96 -15.65 3.34 41.43
C THR A 96 -14.89 2.68 42.60
N LYS A 97 -13.59 2.91 42.65
CA LYS A 97 -12.78 2.74 43.86
C LYS A 97 -13.01 3.93 44.81
N ALA A 98 -12.45 3.87 46.02
CA ALA A 98 -12.55 4.94 47.02
C ALA A 98 -11.98 6.29 46.55
N ASP A 99 -11.03 6.28 45.62
CA ASP A 99 -10.44 7.48 45.00
C ASP A 99 -11.24 7.99 43.78
N GLY A 100 -12.39 7.38 43.48
CA GLY A 100 -13.24 7.69 42.33
C GLY A 100 -12.77 7.09 41.00
N THR A 101 -11.64 6.36 40.97
CA THR A 101 -11.14 5.73 39.74
C THR A 101 -11.96 4.50 39.36
N PHE A 102 -12.00 4.19 38.05
CA PHE A 102 -12.64 2.99 37.53
C PHE A 102 -11.86 2.45 36.33
N SER A 103 -12.06 1.16 36.03
CA SER A 103 -11.50 0.52 34.84
C SER A 103 -12.37 -0.65 34.38
N PHE A 104 -12.46 -0.84 33.07
CA PHE A 104 -13.12 -1.99 32.45
C PHE A 104 -12.40 -2.38 31.16
N THR A 105 -12.62 -3.62 30.72
CA THR A 105 -12.07 -4.14 29.47
C THR A 105 -13.17 -4.35 28.44
N ASP A 106 -12.85 -4.17 27.17
CA ASP A 106 -13.74 -4.53 26.06
C ASP A 106 -12.94 -5.06 24.87
N ALA A 107 -13.61 -5.75 23.95
CA ALA A 107 -13.03 -6.26 22.70
C ALA A 107 -13.94 -5.88 21.51
N PRO A 108 -13.77 -4.68 20.94
CA PRO A 108 -14.62 -4.21 19.86
C PRO A 108 -14.43 -5.05 18.59
N SER A 109 -15.54 -5.30 17.89
CA SER A 109 -15.61 -6.20 16.72
C SER A 109 -16.00 -5.47 15.44
N VAL A 110 -16.13 -4.15 15.49
CA VAL A 110 -16.48 -3.28 14.35
C VAL A 110 -15.27 -2.39 14.09
N GLU A 111 -14.87 -2.28 12.82
CA GLU A 111 -13.77 -1.42 12.39
C GLU A 111 -14.19 0.05 12.37
N GLY A 112 -13.26 0.94 12.76
CA GLY A 112 -13.41 2.38 12.86
C GLY A 112 -13.48 2.88 14.31
N ASP A 113 -13.94 4.11 14.50
CA ASP A 113 -13.92 4.79 15.80
C ASP A 113 -15.03 4.33 16.74
N ALA A 114 -14.66 3.61 17.80
CA ALA A 114 -15.57 3.20 18.85
C ALA A 114 -15.52 4.19 20.02
N LYS A 115 -16.64 4.84 20.31
CA LYS A 115 -16.78 5.82 21.41
C LYS A 115 -17.30 5.15 22.68
N TYR A 116 -16.54 5.20 23.76
CA TYR A 116 -16.99 4.79 25.09
C TYR A 116 -17.54 5.98 25.84
N THR A 117 -18.73 5.84 26.40
CA THR A 117 -19.36 6.84 27.27
C THR A 117 -19.63 6.20 28.63
N VAL A 118 -19.16 6.87 29.68
CA VAL A 118 -19.39 6.46 31.07
C VAL A 118 -20.26 7.52 31.73
N SER A 119 -21.35 7.11 32.37
CA SER A 119 -22.29 8.03 33.00
C SER A 119 -22.67 7.61 34.42
N TYR A 120 -22.78 8.62 35.28
CA TYR A 120 -23.35 8.54 36.61
C TYR A 120 -24.75 9.16 36.60
N ALA A 121 -25.74 8.47 37.17
CA ALA A 121 -27.12 8.94 37.20
C ALA A 121 -27.37 10.09 38.20
N GLY A 122 -26.44 10.34 39.12
CA GLY A 122 -26.63 11.24 40.25
C GLY A 122 -27.18 10.51 41.48
N ASP A 123 -27.18 11.22 42.60
CA ASP A 123 -27.79 10.82 43.86
C ASP A 123 -28.48 12.03 44.52
N ALA A 124 -28.90 11.88 45.78
CA ALA A 124 -29.55 12.95 46.55
C ALA A 124 -28.69 14.22 46.72
N THR A 125 -27.37 14.07 46.70
CA THR A 125 -26.38 15.13 46.95
C THR A 125 -25.57 15.50 45.71
N ARG A 126 -25.58 14.67 44.66
CA ARG A 126 -24.77 14.83 43.43
C ARG A 126 -25.62 14.82 42.18
N LEU A 127 -25.31 15.72 41.25
CA LEU A 127 -25.88 15.74 39.91
C LEU A 127 -25.34 14.57 39.07
N ALA A 128 -26.10 14.20 38.05
CA ALA A 128 -25.65 13.30 37.01
C ALA A 128 -24.39 13.86 36.30
N GLY A 129 -23.53 12.97 35.84
CA GLY A 129 -22.30 13.31 35.13
C GLY A 129 -22.02 12.32 34.02
N SER A 130 -21.36 12.75 32.95
CA SER A 130 -20.90 11.85 31.90
C SER A 130 -19.57 12.29 31.31
N GLY A 131 -18.82 11.32 30.79
CA GLY A 131 -17.55 11.51 30.11
C GLY A 131 -17.42 10.47 28.99
N SER A 132 -16.60 10.77 28.00
CA SER A 132 -16.38 9.85 26.88
C SER A 132 -14.99 9.96 26.31
N ASP A 133 -14.53 8.87 25.71
CA ASP A 133 -13.31 8.84 24.90
C ASP A 133 -13.47 7.83 23.75
N THR A 134 -12.63 7.95 22.74
CA THR A 134 -12.72 7.17 21.49
C THR A 134 -11.45 6.37 21.25
N VAL A 135 -11.62 5.13 20.78
CA VAL A 135 -10.53 4.30 20.26
C VAL A 135 -10.74 4.03 18.78
N THR A 136 -9.69 4.15 17.98
CA THR A 136 -9.73 3.69 16.58
C THR A 136 -9.49 2.19 16.53
N VAL A 137 -10.48 1.44 16.07
CA VAL A 137 -10.41 -0.02 15.89
C VAL A 137 -10.00 -0.32 14.46
N SER A 138 -8.86 -0.97 14.26
CA SER A 138 -8.36 -1.30 12.92
C SER A 138 -8.13 -2.80 12.74
N ARG A 139 -8.11 -3.27 11.50
CA ARG A 139 -7.63 -4.62 11.22
C ARG A 139 -6.11 -4.69 11.35
N ALA A 140 -5.60 -5.82 11.82
CA ALA A 140 -4.17 -6.06 11.95
C ALA A 140 -3.50 -6.04 10.57
N ALA A 141 -2.36 -5.36 10.46
CA ALA A 141 -1.56 -5.36 9.25
C ALA A 141 -0.92 -6.74 9.00
N THR A 142 -0.74 -7.10 7.73
CA THR A 142 0.03 -8.27 7.30
C THR A 142 1.18 -7.88 6.37
N THR A 143 2.08 -8.82 6.09
CA THR A 143 3.13 -8.66 5.08
C THR A 143 2.72 -9.39 3.80
N LEU A 144 3.02 -8.77 2.67
CA LEU A 144 2.91 -9.36 1.35
C LEU A 144 4.13 -8.89 0.57
N SER A 145 4.80 -9.77 -0.15
CA SER A 145 5.94 -9.42 -1.01
C SER A 145 5.89 -10.19 -2.32
N LEU A 146 6.58 -9.67 -3.33
CA LEU A 146 6.77 -10.28 -4.64
C LEU A 146 8.26 -10.21 -5.00
N ASN A 147 8.78 -11.25 -5.66
CA ASN A 147 10.16 -11.31 -6.14
C ASN A 147 10.33 -10.65 -7.53
N ASN A 148 11.56 -10.65 -8.04
CA ASN A 148 11.93 -10.27 -9.42
C ASN A 148 11.69 -8.80 -9.81
N ASN A 149 11.57 -7.89 -8.84
CA ASN A 149 11.43 -6.47 -9.14
C ASN A 149 12.69 -5.91 -9.83
N GLY A 150 12.49 -5.19 -10.92
CA GLY A 150 13.55 -4.55 -11.70
C GLY A 150 14.40 -5.50 -12.55
N THR A 151 14.09 -6.80 -12.58
CA THR A 151 14.92 -7.77 -13.31
C THR A 151 14.63 -7.73 -14.82
N VAL A 152 15.68 -7.78 -15.64
CA VAL A 152 15.58 -7.81 -17.12
C VAL A 152 15.80 -9.22 -17.63
N TYR A 153 14.81 -9.77 -18.31
CA TYR A 153 14.83 -11.12 -18.86
C TYR A 153 15.02 -11.13 -20.38
N SER A 154 15.54 -12.24 -20.90
CA SER A 154 15.50 -12.52 -22.34
C SER A 154 14.05 -12.62 -22.83
N TYR A 155 13.85 -12.29 -24.11
CA TYR A 155 12.55 -12.45 -24.75
C TYR A 155 12.04 -13.89 -24.64
N ASP A 156 10.74 -14.05 -24.42
CA ASP A 156 10.03 -15.34 -24.37
C ASP A 156 10.50 -16.24 -23.20
N LYS A 157 11.15 -15.64 -22.19
CA LYS A 157 11.58 -16.38 -21.01
C LYS A 157 10.39 -16.60 -20.08
N ASP A 158 10.13 -17.86 -19.75
CA ASP A 158 9.24 -18.21 -18.64
C ASP A 158 9.88 -17.86 -17.30
N VAL A 159 9.26 -16.93 -16.58
CA VAL A 159 9.70 -16.45 -15.27
C VAL A 159 8.64 -16.75 -14.23
N THR A 160 9.05 -17.38 -13.13
CA THR A 160 8.17 -17.64 -11.98
C THR A 160 8.20 -16.45 -11.02
N PHE A 161 7.04 -15.84 -10.84
CA PHE A 161 6.79 -14.83 -9.81
C PHE A 161 6.15 -15.50 -8.60
N THR A 162 6.71 -15.24 -7.43
CA THR A 162 6.28 -15.81 -6.15
C THR A 162 5.86 -14.70 -5.22
N ALA A 163 4.58 -14.69 -4.85
CA ALA A 163 4.05 -13.88 -3.78
C ALA A 163 4.25 -14.60 -2.44
N HIS A 164 4.72 -13.90 -1.42
CA HIS A 164 4.83 -14.40 -0.05
C HIS A 164 3.93 -13.61 0.89
N LEU A 165 2.98 -14.28 1.55
CA LEU A 165 2.02 -13.71 2.49
C LEU A 165 2.40 -14.11 3.93
N GLY A 166 2.66 -13.12 4.78
CA GLY A 166 2.90 -13.33 6.22
C GLY A 166 1.64 -13.77 6.97
N SER A 167 1.67 -13.78 8.30
CA SER A 167 0.54 -14.26 9.11
C SER A 167 -0.75 -13.47 8.87
N THR A 168 -1.87 -14.18 8.90
CA THR A 168 -3.23 -13.61 8.77
C THR A 168 -4.16 -14.30 9.78
N TYR A 169 -5.37 -13.80 9.94
CA TYR A 169 -6.35 -14.38 10.86
C TYR A 169 -6.98 -15.67 10.30
N LYS A 170 -7.56 -15.63 9.10
CA LYS A 170 -8.24 -16.79 8.49
C LYS A 170 -7.94 -16.94 7.02
N SER A 171 -7.98 -15.86 6.23
CA SER A 171 -7.80 -15.95 4.79
C SER A 171 -6.33 -16.15 4.44
N ARG A 172 -6.05 -17.13 3.58
CA ARG A 172 -4.73 -17.41 3.00
C ARG A 172 -4.75 -17.26 1.48
N THR A 173 -5.80 -16.65 0.92
CA THR A 173 -5.99 -16.53 -0.53
C THR A 173 -5.27 -15.30 -1.06
N VAL A 174 -4.41 -15.51 -2.05
CA VAL A 174 -3.72 -14.46 -2.80
C VAL A 174 -4.09 -14.55 -4.28
N GLU A 175 -4.12 -13.42 -4.94
CA GLU A 175 -4.23 -13.30 -6.39
C GLU A 175 -2.93 -12.74 -6.96
N ILE A 176 -2.48 -13.27 -8.10
CA ILE A 176 -1.34 -12.76 -8.87
C ILE A 176 -1.85 -12.36 -10.26
N TRP A 177 -1.64 -11.11 -10.62
CA TRP A 177 -2.06 -10.48 -11.86
C TRP A 177 -0.85 -10.04 -12.67
N ALA A 178 -0.95 -10.09 -13.99
CA ALA A 178 0.02 -9.48 -14.91
C ALA A 178 -0.64 -8.37 -15.72
N ASN A 179 0.07 -7.25 -15.84
CA ASN A 179 -0.25 -6.13 -16.72
C ASN A 179 0.96 -5.94 -17.66
N PRO A 180 0.93 -6.55 -18.86
CA PRO A 180 1.94 -6.31 -19.88
C PRO A 180 1.86 -4.86 -20.37
N TYR A 181 2.99 -4.17 -20.44
CA TYR A 181 3.07 -2.77 -20.80
C TYR A 181 2.52 -2.52 -22.23
N GLY A 182 1.91 -1.35 -22.41
CA GLY A 182 1.14 -0.97 -23.59
C GLY A 182 -0.37 -0.98 -23.32
N SER A 183 -1.13 -0.15 -24.01
CA SER A 183 -2.59 -0.07 -23.90
C SER A 183 -3.33 -1.18 -24.66
N ASP A 184 -2.60 -2.03 -25.40
CA ASP A 184 -3.13 -3.11 -26.22
C ASP A 184 -3.44 -4.40 -25.43
N LYS A 185 -3.04 -4.48 -24.17
CA LYS A 185 -3.26 -5.65 -23.30
C LYS A 185 -3.93 -5.27 -21.99
N PRO A 186 -5.08 -5.88 -21.64
CA PRO A 186 -5.69 -5.67 -20.33
C PRO A 186 -4.94 -6.44 -19.24
N ASP A 187 -5.17 -6.03 -17.99
CA ASP A 187 -4.76 -6.79 -16.80
C ASP A 187 -5.33 -8.22 -16.86
N LYS A 188 -4.47 -9.21 -16.58
CA LYS A 188 -4.82 -10.63 -16.61
C LYS A 188 -4.56 -11.28 -15.26
N LEU A 189 -5.57 -11.91 -14.68
CA LEU A 189 -5.40 -12.80 -13.53
C LEU A 189 -4.61 -14.03 -13.99
N LEU A 190 -3.41 -14.22 -13.42
CA LEU A 190 -2.60 -15.39 -13.69
C LEU A 190 -3.00 -16.55 -12.77
N LYS A 191 -3.22 -16.24 -11.49
CA LYS A 191 -3.55 -17.25 -10.48
C LYS A 191 -4.24 -16.65 -9.29
N LYS A 192 -5.25 -17.36 -8.78
CA LYS A 192 -5.88 -17.13 -7.49
C LYS A 192 -5.83 -18.42 -6.71
N GLY A 193 -5.37 -18.37 -5.46
CA GLY A 193 -5.28 -19.59 -4.66
C GLY A 193 -4.82 -19.35 -3.24
N THR A 194 -4.98 -20.38 -2.42
CA THR A 194 -4.42 -20.41 -1.07
C THR A 194 -2.90 -20.59 -1.16
N VAL A 195 -2.16 -19.78 -0.39
CA VAL A 195 -0.71 -19.95 -0.26
C VAL A 195 -0.35 -21.29 0.39
N ASN A 196 0.82 -21.84 0.06
CA ASN A 196 1.30 -23.07 0.67
C ASN A 196 1.70 -22.89 2.16
N SER A 197 2.21 -23.94 2.79
CA SER A 197 2.65 -23.94 4.20
C SER A 197 3.75 -22.92 4.50
N SER A 198 4.56 -22.55 3.50
CA SER A 198 5.58 -21.50 3.60
C SER A 198 5.06 -20.10 3.29
N GLY A 199 3.74 -19.93 3.09
CA GLY A 199 3.15 -18.64 2.77
C GLY A 199 3.28 -18.21 1.30
N ASN A 200 3.65 -19.13 0.39
CA ASN A 200 3.93 -18.79 -1.01
C ASN A 200 2.81 -19.17 -1.98
N LEU A 201 2.54 -18.30 -2.95
CA LEU A 201 1.78 -18.59 -4.17
C LEU A 201 2.62 -18.16 -5.37
N SER A 202 2.71 -18.99 -6.41
CA SER A 202 3.51 -18.69 -7.61
C SER A 202 2.72 -18.81 -8.90
N ALA A 203 3.05 -17.95 -9.86
CA ALA A 203 2.55 -17.94 -11.23
C ALA A 203 3.70 -17.69 -12.22
N VAL A 204 3.58 -18.26 -13.43
CA VAL A 204 4.56 -18.07 -14.51
C VAL A 204 4.09 -16.96 -15.44
N VAL A 205 5.02 -16.09 -15.81
CA VAL A 205 4.84 -15.07 -16.86
C VAL A 205 5.86 -15.32 -17.95
N ASP A 206 5.37 -15.32 -19.17
CA ASP A 206 6.19 -15.34 -20.37
C ASP A 206 6.63 -13.90 -20.73
N MET A 207 7.93 -13.63 -20.57
CA MET A 207 8.50 -12.28 -20.68
C MET A 207 8.70 -11.86 -22.14
N LYS A 208 7.62 -11.42 -22.77
CA LYS A 208 7.63 -10.86 -24.15
C LYS A 208 7.79 -9.34 -24.20
N ARG A 209 7.38 -8.67 -23.13
CA ARG A 209 7.44 -7.22 -22.95
C ARG A 209 7.55 -6.88 -21.47
N ASP A 210 7.90 -5.64 -21.18
CA ASP A 210 7.93 -5.14 -19.81
C ASP A 210 6.54 -5.36 -19.19
N THR A 211 6.49 -5.87 -17.96
CA THR A 211 5.23 -6.32 -17.34
C THR A 211 5.22 -5.93 -15.87
N THR A 212 4.13 -5.32 -15.42
CA THR A 212 3.85 -5.10 -14.01
C THR A 212 3.10 -6.30 -13.44
N ILE A 213 3.64 -6.90 -12.38
CA ILE A 213 3.05 -8.03 -11.69
C ILE A 213 2.49 -7.51 -10.36
N THR A 214 1.22 -7.82 -10.09
CA THR A 214 0.53 -7.38 -8.87
C THR A 214 0.10 -8.59 -8.06
N ALA A 215 0.45 -8.62 -6.77
CA ALA A 215 -0.09 -9.57 -5.81
C ALA A 215 -1.11 -8.86 -4.94
N VAL A 216 -2.27 -9.49 -4.75
CA VAL A 216 -3.38 -8.93 -3.96
C VAL A 216 -3.80 -9.94 -2.89
N PHE A 217 -3.81 -9.46 -1.65
CA PHE A 217 -4.50 -10.09 -0.53
C PHE A 217 -5.69 -9.20 -0.16
N ALA A 218 -6.91 -9.71 -0.34
CA ALA A 218 -8.14 -8.93 -0.13
C ALA A 218 -8.46 -8.66 1.36
N GLY A 219 -7.64 -9.15 2.30
CA GLY A 219 -7.93 -9.07 3.72
C GLY A 219 -8.87 -10.16 4.20
N ASP A 220 -9.18 -10.11 5.48
CA ASP A 220 -10.25 -10.90 6.10
C ASP A 220 -10.90 -10.11 7.25
N ALA A 221 -11.68 -10.79 8.08
CA ALA A 221 -12.41 -10.17 9.19
C ALA A 221 -11.51 -9.45 10.22
N ARG A 222 -10.22 -9.80 10.33
CA ARG A 222 -9.29 -9.19 11.32
C ARG A 222 -7.95 -8.76 10.73
N THR A 223 -7.70 -9.06 9.47
CA THR A 223 -6.46 -8.73 8.78
C THR A 223 -6.74 -7.78 7.63
N ALA A 224 -6.01 -6.67 7.59
CA ALA A 224 -6.19 -5.65 6.57
C ALA A 224 -5.79 -6.18 5.18
N PRO A 225 -6.44 -5.71 4.10
CA PRO A 225 -6.01 -5.99 2.74
C PRO A 225 -4.60 -5.46 2.48
N LYS A 226 -3.90 -6.09 1.54
CA LYS A 226 -2.58 -5.64 1.10
C LYS A 226 -2.35 -5.96 -0.37
N THR A 227 -1.82 -4.98 -1.10
CA THR A 227 -1.46 -5.11 -2.51
C THR A 227 0.00 -4.72 -2.68
N VAL A 228 0.74 -5.49 -3.48
CA VAL A 228 2.14 -5.21 -3.84
C VAL A 228 2.30 -5.32 -5.34
N LYS A 229 3.10 -4.42 -5.92
CA LYS A 229 3.45 -4.40 -7.34
C LYS A 229 4.96 -4.50 -7.51
N VAL A 230 5.37 -5.24 -8.53
CA VAL A 230 6.75 -5.27 -9.04
C VAL A 230 6.71 -5.11 -10.55
N THR A 231 7.78 -4.57 -11.12
CA THR A 231 7.93 -4.48 -12.58
C THR A 231 9.11 -5.33 -12.99
N ALA A 232 8.89 -6.23 -13.94
CA ALA A 232 9.94 -7.00 -14.59
C ALA A 232 10.03 -6.59 -16.06
N TYR A 233 11.24 -6.57 -16.59
CA TYR A 233 11.53 -6.08 -17.92
C TYR A 233 11.85 -7.22 -18.87
N ALA A 234 11.55 -7.05 -20.15
CA ALA A 234 11.84 -8.01 -21.19
C ALA A 234 12.65 -7.38 -22.31
N LYS A 235 13.72 -8.05 -22.72
CA LYS A 235 14.43 -7.75 -23.96
C LYS A 235 13.54 -8.03 -25.17
N VAL A 236 13.85 -7.37 -26.27
CA VAL A 236 13.30 -7.68 -27.60
C VAL A 236 14.03 -8.90 -28.17
N ASN A 237 13.34 -9.79 -28.89
CA ASN A 237 14.04 -10.77 -29.72
C ASN A 237 14.59 -10.04 -30.94
N VAL A 238 15.91 -9.90 -31.05
CA VAL A 238 16.57 -9.22 -32.17
C VAL A 238 17.74 -10.05 -32.69
N SER A 239 17.81 -10.19 -34.01
CA SER A 239 18.91 -10.83 -34.71
C SER A 239 19.25 -10.09 -35.99
N THR A 240 20.52 -10.19 -36.40
CA THR A 240 21.04 -9.57 -37.62
C THR A 240 21.71 -10.66 -38.45
N SER A 241 21.29 -10.84 -39.69
CA SER A 241 21.97 -11.70 -40.67
C SER A 241 22.56 -10.87 -41.80
N VAL A 242 23.63 -11.38 -42.40
CA VAL A 242 24.31 -10.74 -43.54
C VAL A 242 24.27 -11.66 -44.75
N ALA A 243 24.16 -11.10 -45.95
CA ALA A 243 24.12 -11.83 -47.22
C ALA A 243 25.09 -11.21 -48.24
N LYS A 244 25.27 -11.88 -49.40
CA LYS A 244 26.18 -11.52 -50.51
C LYS A 244 27.69 -11.66 -50.23
N TYR A 245 28.10 -12.20 -49.09
CA TYR A 245 29.49 -12.58 -48.85
C TYR A 245 29.86 -13.83 -49.68
N TYR A 246 31.12 -13.95 -50.09
CA TYR A 246 31.59 -15.10 -50.89
C TYR A 246 32.31 -16.15 -50.05
N LYS A 247 32.75 -15.81 -48.83
CA LYS A 247 33.27 -16.77 -47.85
C LYS A 247 33.16 -16.24 -46.42
N THR A 248 33.32 -17.13 -45.46
CA THR A 248 33.62 -16.76 -44.06
C THR A 248 35.04 -17.19 -43.72
N GLY A 249 35.71 -16.47 -42.83
CA GLY A 249 37.08 -16.79 -42.46
C GLY A 249 37.71 -15.77 -41.53
N ARG A 250 38.83 -16.17 -40.91
CA ARG A 250 39.63 -15.29 -40.04
C ARG A 250 40.60 -14.46 -40.87
N ILE A 251 40.98 -13.30 -40.33
CA ILE A 251 42.07 -12.48 -40.88
C ILE A 251 43.33 -12.80 -40.08
N GLY A 252 44.35 -13.34 -40.75
CA GLY A 252 45.59 -13.77 -40.10
C GLY A 252 45.34 -14.78 -38.98
N SER A 253 46.04 -14.62 -37.86
CA SER A 253 45.92 -15.46 -36.65
C SER A 253 44.79 -15.05 -35.70
N GLY A 254 43.93 -14.10 -36.08
CA GLY A 254 42.84 -13.60 -35.22
C GLY A 254 41.76 -14.64 -34.91
N SER A 255 41.07 -14.51 -33.77
CA SER A 255 39.99 -15.42 -33.36
C SER A 255 38.64 -15.09 -33.98
N THR A 256 38.42 -13.84 -34.41
CA THR A 256 37.17 -13.34 -34.99
C THR A 256 36.96 -13.87 -36.42
N THR A 257 35.81 -14.50 -36.65
CA THR A 257 35.38 -14.88 -38.01
C THR A 257 34.70 -13.71 -38.70
N TYR A 258 35.17 -13.39 -39.89
CA TYR A 258 34.62 -12.35 -40.75
C TYR A 258 33.79 -12.96 -41.88
N TYR A 259 32.78 -12.23 -42.33
CA TYR A 259 32.11 -12.41 -43.61
C TYR A 259 32.86 -11.60 -44.67
N TRP A 260 33.33 -12.27 -45.73
CA TRP A 260 34.21 -11.68 -46.73
C TRP A 260 33.42 -11.22 -47.95
N TYR A 261 33.60 -9.95 -48.29
CA TYR A 261 32.94 -9.25 -49.40
C TYR A 261 33.96 -8.81 -50.43
N ARG A 262 33.59 -8.80 -51.71
CA ARG A 262 34.33 -8.04 -52.72
C ARG A 262 33.99 -6.55 -52.52
N LYS A 263 34.95 -5.65 -52.73
CA LYS A 263 34.74 -4.20 -52.53
C LYS A 263 33.59 -3.63 -53.37
N ASN A 264 33.33 -4.23 -54.54
CA ASN A 264 32.25 -3.86 -55.45
C ASN A 264 30.90 -4.55 -55.14
N VAL A 265 30.79 -5.29 -54.03
CA VAL A 265 29.56 -5.98 -53.62
C VAL A 265 29.01 -5.33 -52.35
N GLY A 266 27.81 -4.76 -52.45
CA GLY A 266 27.11 -4.20 -51.31
C GLY A 266 26.60 -5.27 -50.36
N PRO A 267 26.96 -5.25 -49.06
CA PRO A 267 26.42 -6.18 -48.09
C PRO A 267 24.94 -5.89 -47.84
N VAL A 268 24.14 -6.97 -47.79
CA VAL A 268 22.73 -6.90 -47.42
C VAL A 268 22.56 -7.37 -45.98
N PHE A 269 21.96 -6.51 -45.15
CA PHE A 269 21.64 -6.78 -43.76
C PHE A 269 20.15 -7.04 -43.61
N THR A 270 19.81 -8.17 -43.01
CA THR A 270 18.43 -8.44 -42.59
C THR A 270 18.38 -8.43 -41.08
N THR A 271 17.59 -7.51 -40.53
CA THR A 271 17.22 -7.52 -39.12
C THR A 271 15.92 -8.28 -38.98
N THR A 272 15.87 -9.26 -38.07
CA THR A 272 14.62 -9.87 -37.60
C THR A 272 14.43 -9.47 -36.15
N MET A 273 13.27 -8.89 -35.84
CA MET A 273 12.93 -8.35 -34.53
C MET A 273 11.47 -8.66 -34.18
N SER A 274 11.15 -8.92 -32.91
CA SER A 274 9.75 -9.10 -32.52
C SER A 274 8.94 -7.85 -32.85
N TYR A 275 7.83 -8.03 -33.56
CA TYR A 275 7.02 -6.93 -34.07
C TYR A 275 6.22 -6.22 -32.98
N TYR A 276 6.14 -4.89 -33.09
CA TYR A 276 5.19 -4.04 -32.38
C TYR A 276 4.83 -2.87 -33.31
N PRO A 277 3.57 -2.37 -33.31
CA PRO A 277 3.19 -1.24 -34.16
C PRO A 277 4.13 -0.03 -34.00
N GLY A 278 4.66 0.48 -35.11
CA GLY A 278 5.56 1.64 -35.11
C GLY A 278 7.03 1.34 -34.79
N ARG A 279 7.37 0.09 -34.46
CA ARG A 279 8.73 -0.33 -34.07
C ARG A 279 9.77 -0.10 -35.17
N LYS A 280 10.95 0.32 -34.73
CA LYS A 280 12.16 0.57 -35.51
C LYS A 280 13.33 -0.15 -34.86
N HIS A 281 14.28 -0.58 -35.67
CA HIS A 281 15.61 -0.98 -35.18
C HIS A 281 16.63 0.11 -35.53
N ARG A 282 17.64 0.28 -34.70
CA ARG A 282 18.83 1.07 -35.03
C ARG A 282 19.90 0.15 -35.59
N LEU A 283 20.37 0.41 -36.80
CA LEU A 283 21.56 -0.25 -37.33
C LEU A 283 22.79 0.52 -36.84
N ASP A 284 23.63 -0.14 -36.07
CA ASP A 284 24.92 0.36 -35.61
C ASP A 284 26.02 -0.23 -36.51
N ILE A 285 26.87 0.61 -37.09
CA ILE A 285 28.04 0.20 -37.86
C ILE A 285 29.28 0.88 -37.29
N ASP A 286 30.26 0.06 -36.94
CA ASP A 286 31.58 0.55 -36.55
C ASP A 286 32.63 0.10 -37.58
N VAL A 287 33.61 0.96 -37.84
CA VAL A 287 34.74 0.70 -38.73
C VAL A 287 36.01 0.58 -37.86
N TYR A 288 36.88 -0.36 -38.20
CA TYR A 288 38.15 -0.54 -37.50
C TYR A 288 39.22 0.37 -38.11
N ILE A 289 39.66 1.38 -37.36
CA ILE A 289 40.61 2.40 -37.79
C ILE A 289 41.67 2.51 -36.69
N ASP A 290 42.95 2.54 -37.08
CA ASP A 290 44.10 2.74 -36.17
C ASP A 290 44.11 1.85 -34.93
N GLY A 291 43.67 0.59 -35.07
CA GLY A 291 43.70 -0.39 -33.98
C GLY A 291 42.42 -0.44 -33.14
N GLU A 292 41.45 0.45 -33.36
CA GLU A 292 40.24 0.58 -32.56
C GLU A 292 38.95 0.54 -33.41
N TRP A 293 37.84 0.14 -32.77
CA TRP A 293 36.52 0.20 -33.41
C TRP A 293 35.89 1.57 -33.16
N GLN A 294 35.62 2.31 -34.23
CA GLN A 294 35.01 3.64 -34.18
C GLN A 294 33.60 3.62 -34.78
N ARG A 295 32.65 4.33 -34.17
CA ARG A 295 31.26 4.44 -34.67
C ARG A 295 31.28 5.17 -36.01
N GLY A 296 30.96 4.45 -37.09
CA GLY A 296 30.91 5.02 -38.43
C GLY A 296 29.51 5.47 -38.84
N TYR A 297 28.47 4.71 -38.42
CA TYR A 297 27.10 5.01 -38.82
C TYR A 297 26.10 4.51 -37.77
N GLU A 298 25.08 5.31 -37.52
CA GLU A 298 23.88 4.87 -36.82
C GLU A 298 22.63 5.46 -37.46
N LYS A 299 21.62 4.61 -37.71
CA LYS A 299 20.33 5.08 -38.23
C LYS A 299 19.21 4.15 -37.83
N PHE A 300 18.04 4.73 -37.58
CA PHE A 300 16.82 3.98 -37.33
C PHE A 300 16.13 3.63 -38.64
N PHE A 301 15.71 2.37 -38.76
CA PHE A 301 14.95 1.84 -39.88
C PHE A 301 13.65 1.22 -39.36
N LYS A 302 12.55 1.47 -40.09
CA LYS A 302 11.26 0.87 -39.77
C LYS A 302 11.33 -0.64 -39.91
N LEU A 303 10.63 -1.32 -39.00
CA LEU A 303 10.38 -2.75 -39.10
C LEU A 303 9.08 -2.98 -39.88
N ASN A 304 9.10 -3.92 -40.81
CA ASN A 304 7.89 -4.38 -41.49
C ASN A 304 7.01 -5.18 -40.51
N SER A 305 5.74 -5.38 -40.87
CA SER A 305 4.77 -6.12 -40.05
C SER A 305 5.13 -7.59 -39.82
N ASP A 306 5.99 -8.17 -40.66
CA ASP A 306 6.55 -9.52 -40.50
C ASP A 306 7.75 -9.55 -39.52
N GLY A 307 8.06 -8.42 -38.89
CA GLY A 307 9.18 -8.30 -37.97
C GLY A 307 10.54 -8.21 -38.66
N LYS A 308 10.60 -7.88 -39.96
CA LYS A 308 11.85 -7.80 -40.72
C LYS A 308 12.16 -6.42 -41.25
N SER A 309 13.45 -6.16 -41.47
CA SER A 309 13.94 -4.97 -42.16
C SER A 309 15.19 -5.37 -42.95
N VAL A 310 15.19 -5.10 -44.26
CA VAL A 310 16.29 -5.44 -45.17
C VAL A 310 16.95 -4.15 -45.66
N ILE A 311 18.27 -4.05 -45.53
CA ILE A 311 19.05 -2.86 -45.87
C ILE A 311 20.22 -3.28 -46.75
N ASP A 312 20.34 -2.67 -47.92
CA ASP A 312 21.55 -2.72 -48.76
C ASP A 312 22.31 -1.41 -48.56
N LEU A 313 23.57 -1.48 -48.13
CA LEU A 313 24.40 -0.29 -47.89
C LEU A 313 25.15 0.18 -49.15
N GLY A 314 25.05 -0.55 -50.26
CA GLY A 314 25.91 -0.32 -51.41
C GLY A 314 27.32 -0.88 -51.22
N ALA A 315 28.08 -0.93 -52.32
CA ALA A 315 29.47 -1.36 -52.34
C ALA A 315 30.35 -0.46 -51.48
N SER A 316 31.42 -1.01 -50.89
CA SER A 316 32.38 -0.18 -50.16
C SER A 316 33.29 0.61 -51.10
N ASP A 317 33.52 0.09 -52.31
CA ASP A 317 34.51 0.54 -53.30
C ASP A 317 35.97 0.59 -52.79
N GLU A 318 36.17 0.31 -51.50
CA GLU A 318 37.44 0.26 -50.80
C GLU A 318 37.69 -1.15 -50.25
N ALA A 319 38.91 -1.66 -50.44
CA ALA A 319 39.39 -2.92 -49.90
C ALA A 319 40.22 -2.70 -48.64
N GLY A 320 40.36 -3.73 -47.80
CA GLY A 320 41.09 -3.66 -46.53
C GLY A 320 40.23 -3.23 -45.34
N LEU A 321 38.99 -2.77 -45.59
CA LEU A 321 38.07 -2.36 -44.54
C LEU A 321 37.64 -3.53 -43.66
N ARG A 322 37.74 -3.33 -42.34
CA ARG A 322 37.12 -4.18 -41.32
C ARG A 322 35.95 -3.41 -40.71
N VAL A 323 34.77 -4.00 -40.81
CA VAL A 323 33.52 -3.38 -40.35
C VAL A 323 32.84 -4.33 -39.38
N ARG A 324 32.14 -3.82 -38.37
CA ARG A 324 31.20 -4.60 -37.58
C ARG A 324 29.85 -3.92 -37.57
N VAL A 325 28.81 -4.73 -37.62
CA VAL A 325 27.41 -4.28 -37.69
C VAL A 325 26.54 -5.07 -36.72
N ARG A 326 25.60 -4.37 -36.09
CA ARG A 326 24.56 -4.98 -35.26
C ARG A 326 23.28 -4.18 -35.37
N SER A 327 22.17 -4.81 -35.02
CA SER A 327 20.89 -4.16 -34.88
C SER A 327 20.58 -3.98 -33.39
N ALA A 328 19.96 -2.85 -33.05
CA ALA A 328 19.59 -2.53 -31.68
C ALA A 328 18.12 -2.12 -31.61
N TYR A 329 17.45 -2.54 -30.55
CA TYR A 329 16.24 -1.90 -30.05
C TYR A 329 16.65 -0.94 -28.94
N ILE A 330 16.26 0.33 -29.04
CA ILE A 330 16.59 1.36 -28.04
C ILE A 330 15.28 1.82 -27.39
N ASN A 331 15.11 1.54 -26.10
CA ASN A 331 13.91 1.93 -25.37
C ASN A 331 13.66 3.44 -25.50
N GLY A 332 12.43 3.83 -25.86
CA GLY A 332 12.00 5.22 -26.04
C GLY A 332 12.44 5.87 -27.36
N SER A 333 13.31 5.23 -28.15
CA SER A 333 13.79 5.75 -29.44
C SER A 333 13.46 4.85 -30.63
N SER A 334 13.16 3.57 -30.37
CA SER A 334 12.77 2.58 -31.38
C SER A 334 11.32 2.72 -31.85
N GLY A 335 10.64 3.85 -31.62
CA GLY A 335 9.26 4.07 -32.03
C GLY A 335 8.20 3.44 -31.11
N ASP A 336 8.65 2.72 -30.08
CA ASP A 336 7.88 2.22 -28.95
C ASP A 336 8.79 2.09 -27.72
N ASP A 337 8.19 1.80 -26.57
CA ASP A 337 8.82 1.73 -25.25
C ASP A 337 8.40 0.49 -24.45
N VAL A 338 7.85 -0.54 -25.12
CA VAL A 338 7.28 -1.71 -24.42
C VAL A 338 8.33 -2.75 -24.00
N ASN A 339 9.60 -2.53 -24.30
CA ASN A 339 10.69 -3.45 -23.99
C ASN A 339 11.93 -2.71 -23.50
N SER A 340 12.86 -3.46 -22.93
CA SER A 340 14.20 -2.97 -22.62
C SER A 340 15.13 -2.89 -23.83
N THR A 341 16.06 -1.92 -23.79
CA THR A 341 17.13 -1.78 -24.77
C THR A 341 17.86 -3.10 -24.98
N THR A 342 17.94 -3.54 -26.23
CA THR A 342 18.51 -4.85 -26.60
C THR A 342 19.41 -4.70 -27.82
N TYR A 343 20.60 -5.27 -27.75
CA TYR A 343 21.56 -5.31 -28.86
C TYR A 343 21.69 -6.73 -29.39
N SER A 344 21.66 -6.90 -30.71
CA SER A 344 22.09 -8.15 -31.33
C SER A 344 23.61 -8.30 -31.24
N SER A 345 24.08 -9.52 -31.47
CA SER A 345 25.52 -9.79 -31.58
C SER A 345 26.13 -9.09 -32.79
N TRP A 346 27.37 -8.63 -32.67
CA TRP A 346 28.13 -8.08 -33.79
C TRP A 346 28.33 -9.12 -34.90
N LYS A 347 28.14 -8.69 -36.15
CA LYS A 347 28.60 -9.38 -37.36
C LYS A 347 29.82 -8.64 -37.89
N TYR A 348 30.90 -9.36 -38.16
CA TYR A 348 32.17 -8.80 -38.60
C TYR A 348 32.36 -9.01 -40.10
N LEU A 349 32.66 -7.95 -40.83
CA LEU A 349 32.77 -7.93 -42.28
C LEU A 349 34.19 -7.51 -42.68
N TYR A 350 34.69 -8.09 -43.76
CA TYR A 350 35.97 -7.72 -44.35
C TYR A 350 35.83 -7.58 -45.86
N PHE A 351 36.31 -6.45 -46.39
CA PHE A 351 36.22 -6.14 -47.82
C PHE A 351 37.57 -6.41 -48.50
N THR A 352 37.56 -7.29 -49.50
CA THR A 352 38.72 -7.60 -50.35
C THR A 352 38.59 -6.94 -51.72
N ASN A 353 39.67 -6.94 -52.49
CA ASN A 353 39.62 -6.60 -53.92
C ASN A 353 38.58 -7.41 -54.69
#